data_AF-A0A922VUA6-F1
#
_entry.id   AF-A0A922VUA6-F1
#
_cell.length_a   1.000
_cell.length_b   1.000
_cell.length_c   1.000
_cell.angle_alpha   90.00
_cell.angle_beta   90.00
_cell.angle_gamma   90.00
#
_symmetry.space_group_name_H-M   'P 1'
#
loop_
_entity.id
_entity.type
_entity.pdbx_description
1 polymer ?
#
loop_
_entity_poly.entity_id
_entity_poly.type
_entity_poly.pdbx_seq_one_letter_code
_entity_poly.pdbx_strand_id
1 'polypeptide(L)'
;MKALKNLRRKKMIAQGGLCFYCDLPMWDEDLDPCLPISCRSAGLRKTLRCTAEHLHPRSEGGANTADNIVAACLFCNNSRHRRKRPLSPEAHRAHVQQRMAAGRWLAAQIGAWVQRV
;
A
#
# COMPACT_ATOMS: atom_id res chain seq x y z
N MET A 1 -14.16 14.06 -7.39
CA MET A 1 -13.66 13.12 -6.35
C MET A 1 -12.54 13.75 -5.49
N LYS A 2 -12.79 14.88 -4.79
CA LYS A 2 -11.81 15.49 -3.87
C LYS A 2 -11.74 14.76 -2.51
N ALA A 3 -12.88 14.19 -2.07
CA ALA A 3 -12.99 13.50 -0.79
C ALA A 3 -12.08 12.26 -0.68
N LEU A 4 -12.01 11.41 -1.71
CA LEU A 4 -11.17 10.21 -1.67
C LEU A 4 -9.67 10.54 -1.65
N LYS A 5 -9.25 11.57 -2.40
CA LYS A 5 -7.88 12.08 -2.35
C LYS A 5 -7.53 12.59 -0.94
N ASN A 6 -8.44 13.35 -0.32
CA ASN A 6 -8.26 13.82 1.05
C ASN A 6 -8.18 12.67 2.07
N LEU A 7 -9.00 11.62 1.91
CA LEU A 7 -8.95 10.43 2.77
C LEU A 7 -7.64 9.65 2.59
N ARG A 8 -7.20 9.43 1.36
CA ARG A 8 -5.89 8.83 1.05
C ARG A 8 -4.78 9.58 1.78
N ARG A 9 -4.78 10.92 1.67
CA ARG A 9 -3.79 11.80 2.31
C ARG A 9 -3.81 11.66 3.82
N LYS A 10 -4.99 11.78 4.44
CA LYS A 10 -5.15 11.61 5.89
C LYS A 10 -4.66 10.25 6.37
N LYS A 11 -4.98 9.18 5.66
CA LYS A 11 -4.57 7.82 6.01
C LYS A 11 -3.09 7.59 5.82
N MET A 12 -2.50 8.12 4.75
CA MET A 12 -1.04 8.06 4.56
C MET A 12 -0.31 8.73 5.72
N ILE A 13 -0.73 9.93 6.13
CA ILE A 13 -0.14 10.64 7.28
C ILE A 13 -0.34 9.82 8.57
N ALA A 14 -1.56 9.35 8.84
CA ALA A 14 -1.87 8.56 10.04
C ALA A 14 -1.09 7.24 10.11
N GLN A 15 -0.72 6.67 8.97
CA GLN A 15 0.09 5.46 8.86
C GLN A 15 1.61 5.73 8.83
N GLY A 16 2.04 6.98 9.06
CA GLY A 16 3.47 7.36 9.00
C GLY A 16 4.08 7.23 7.61
N GLY A 17 3.28 7.31 6.54
CA GLY A 17 3.71 7.13 5.16
C GLY A 17 3.94 5.67 4.75
N LEU A 18 3.64 4.70 5.62
CA LEU A 18 3.86 3.28 5.35
C LEU A 18 2.62 2.59 4.75
N CYS A 19 2.86 1.66 3.84
CA CYS A 19 1.82 0.83 3.26
C CYS A 19 1.17 -0.06 4.32
N PHE A 20 -0.17 -0.06 4.38
CA PHE A 20 -0.93 -0.89 5.31
C PHE A 20 -0.59 -2.40 5.25
N TYR A 21 -0.19 -2.91 4.08
CA TYR A 21 0.06 -4.34 3.87
C TYR A 21 1.53 -4.76 4.05
N CYS A 22 2.47 -4.04 3.43
CA CYS A 22 3.89 -4.43 3.38
C CYS A 22 4.81 -3.56 4.23
N ASP A 23 4.29 -2.54 4.92
CA ASP A 23 5.03 -1.59 5.75
C ASP A 23 6.19 -0.86 5.03
N LEU A 24 6.21 -0.88 3.70
CA LEU A 24 7.16 -0.12 2.90
C LEU A 24 6.76 1.35 2.80
N PRO A 25 7.74 2.28 2.76
CA PRO A 25 7.47 3.68 2.49
C PRO A 25 6.74 3.86 1.15
N MET A 26 5.68 4.66 1.17
CA MET A 26 4.96 5.09 -0.01
C MET A 26 5.30 6.52 -0.35
N TRP A 27 4.99 6.92 -1.58
CA TRP A 27 5.08 8.31 -2.02
C TRP A 27 3.77 8.74 -2.69
N ASP A 28 3.52 10.03 -2.68
CA ASP A 28 2.33 10.64 -3.26
C ASP A 28 2.69 12.01 -3.84
N GLU A 29 2.33 12.25 -5.10
CA GLU A 29 2.68 13.48 -5.85
C GLU A 29 2.18 14.75 -5.15
N ASP A 30 1.10 14.65 -4.38
CA ASP A 30 0.47 15.78 -3.69
C ASP A 30 1.07 16.05 -2.29
N LEU A 31 1.86 15.13 -1.73
CA LEU A 31 2.39 15.20 -0.36
C LEU A 31 3.90 15.40 -0.29
N ASP A 32 4.65 14.75 -1.17
CA ASP A 32 6.10 14.78 -1.12
C ASP A 32 6.70 14.62 -2.52
N PRO A 33 7.34 15.66 -3.08
CA PRO A 33 8.09 15.52 -4.32
C PRO A 33 9.39 14.72 -4.12
N CYS A 34 9.87 14.58 -2.87
CA CYS A 34 11.08 13.82 -2.57
C CYS A 34 10.76 12.33 -2.49
N LEU A 35 11.19 11.59 -3.51
CA LEU A 35 11.02 10.14 -3.56
C LEU A 35 11.91 9.46 -2.50
N PRO A 36 11.39 8.47 -1.75
CA PRO A 36 12.21 7.66 -0.86
C PRO A 36 13.41 7.05 -1.62
N ILE A 37 14.55 6.89 -0.96
CA ILE A 37 15.76 6.27 -1.55
C ILE A 37 15.46 4.87 -2.12
N SER A 38 14.48 4.16 -1.55
CA SER A 38 13.98 2.89 -2.06
C SER A 38 13.37 3.00 -3.47
N CYS A 39 12.92 4.16 -3.92
CA CYS A 39 12.29 4.39 -5.23
C CYS A 39 13.28 4.67 -6.38
N ARG A 40 14.58 4.36 -6.21
CA ARG A 40 15.62 4.61 -7.23
C ARG A 40 15.37 3.89 -8.57
N SER A 41 14.66 2.76 -8.57
CA SER A 41 14.22 2.12 -9.82
C SER A 41 12.85 2.64 -10.25
N ALA A 42 12.69 2.97 -11.52
CA ALA A 42 11.43 3.48 -12.06
C ALA A 42 10.25 2.51 -11.85
N GLY A 43 10.53 1.19 -11.88
CA GLY A 43 9.54 0.15 -11.59
C GLY A 43 9.07 0.15 -10.13
N LEU A 44 10.01 0.30 -9.19
CA LEU A 44 9.68 0.33 -7.77
C LEU A 44 8.98 1.64 -7.37
N ARG A 45 9.35 2.75 -8.01
CA ARG A 45 8.61 4.02 -7.89
C ARG A 45 7.14 3.79 -8.23
N LYS A 46 6.82 3.24 -9.40
CA LYS A 46 5.41 3.01 -9.79
C LYS A 46 4.66 2.12 -8.79
N THR A 47 5.29 1.09 -8.26
CA THR A 47 4.65 0.11 -7.34
C THR A 47 4.44 0.66 -5.93
N LEU A 48 5.32 1.53 -5.44
CA LEU A 48 5.24 2.16 -4.12
C LEU A 48 4.35 3.42 -4.08
N ARG A 49 3.72 3.80 -5.20
CA ARG A 49 2.77 4.93 -5.22
C ARG A 49 1.61 4.67 -4.25
N CYS A 50 1.28 5.67 -3.44
CA CYS A 50 0.16 5.64 -2.50
C CYS A 50 -1.19 5.60 -3.23
N THR A 51 -2.06 4.68 -2.82
CA THR A 51 -3.45 4.58 -3.27
C THR A 51 -4.40 4.48 -2.07
N ALA A 52 -5.66 4.85 -2.30
CA ALA A 52 -6.73 4.57 -1.35
C ALA A 52 -7.19 3.12 -1.55
N GLU A 53 -7.13 2.33 -0.49
CA GLU A 53 -7.60 0.97 -0.47
C GLU A 53 -8.87 0.86 0.36
N HIS A 54 -9.88 0.20 -0.20
CA HIS A 54 -11.15 -0.09 0.47
C HIS A 54 -11.05 -1.40 1.24
N LEU A 55 -11.24 -1.37 2.56
CA LEU A 55 -11.23 -2.58 3.39
C LEU A 55 -12.44 -3.47 3.04
N HIS A 56 -13.63 -2.88 3.05
CA HIS A 56 -14.85 -3.40 2.42
C HIS A 56 -14.92 -2.93 0.97
N PRO A 57 -14.84 -3.82 -0.02
CA PRO A 57 -14.79 -3.45 -1.44
C PRO A 57 -15.98 -2.60 -1.87
N ARG A 58 -15.73 -1.60 -2.73
CA ARG A 58 -16.81 -0.75 -3.26
C ARG A 58 -17.86 -1.53 -4.05
N SER A 59 -17.45 -2.59 -4.75
CA SER A 59 -18.35 -3.49 -5.49
C SER A 59 -19.35 -4.22 -4.58
N GLU A 60 -19.03 -4.33 -3.29
CA GLU A 60 -19.87 -4.97 -2.26
C GLU A 60 -20.56 -3.92 -1.36
N GLY A 61 -20.59 -2.65 -1.78
CA GLY A 61 -21.24 -1.56 -1.02
C GLY A 61 -20.30 -0.74 -0.12
N GLY A 62 -18.98 -0.94 -0.22
CA GLY A 62 -17.97 -0.18 0.53
C GLY A 62 -18.05 1.33 0.30
N ALA A 63 -18.27 2.07 1.38
CA ALA A 63 -18.32 3.54 1.37
C ALA A 63 -16.92 4.17 1.39
N ASN A 64 -16.81 5.42 0.91
CA ASN A 64 -15.60 6.23 1.03
C ASN A 64 -15.52 6.91 2.41
N THR A 65 -15.44 6.12 3.48
CA THR A 65 -15.33 6.63 4.85
C THR A 65 -13.90 6.51 5.37
N ALA A 66 -13.58 7.24 6.42
CA ALA A 66 -12.29 7.09 7.09
C ALA A 66 -12.10 5.65 7.60
N ASP A 67 -13.14 5.00 8.11
CA ASP A 67 -12.97 3.65 8.68
C ASP A 67 -12.81 2.56 7.62
N ASN A 68 -13.34 2.80 6.41
CA ASN A 68 -13.25 1.85 5.31
C ASN A 68 -12.05 2.07 4.38
N ILE A 69 -11.27 3.14 4.58
CA ILE A 69 -10.12 3.47 3.73
C ILE A 69 -8.82 3.35 4.51
N VAL A 70 -7.85 2.67 3.91
CA VAL A 70 -6.45 2.69 4.32
C VAL A 70 -5.57 3.17 3.16
N ALA A 71 -4.36 3.62 3.47
CA ALA A 71 -3.35 3.90 2.46
C ALA A 71 -2.54 2.63 2.16
N ALA A 72 -2.51 2.20 0.90
CA ALA A 72 -1.75 1.05 0.47
C ALA A 72 -0.94 1.38 -0.78
N CYS A 73 0.18 0.69 -0.99
CA CYS A 73 0.93 0.87 -2.21
C CYS A 73 0.16 0.24 -3.38
N LEU A 74 0.35 0.79 -4.58
CA LEU A 74 -0.29 0.32 -5.80
C LEU A 74 -0.13 -1.19 -6.00
N PHE A 75 1.05 -1.74 -5.71
CA PHE A 75 1.31 -3.17 -5.88
C PHE A 75 0.49 -4.04 -4.93
N CYS A 76 0.44 -3.72 -3.64
CA CYS A 76 -0.33 -4.52 -2.68
C CYS A 76 -1.83 -4.39 -2.93
N ASN A 77 -2.31 -3.17 -3.19
CA ASN A 77 -3.72 -2.93 -3.52
C ASN A 77 -4.13 -3.74 -4.77
N ASN A 78 -3.40 -3.60 -5.88
CA ASN A 78 -3.69 -4.37 -7.10
C ASN A 78 -3.59 -5.88 -6.88
N SER A 79 -2.62 -6.34 -6.07
CA SER A 79 -2.44 -7.78 -5.82
C SER A 79 -3.61 -8.39 -5.06
N ARG A 80 -4.25 -7.65 -4.14
CA ARG A 80 -5.45 -8.10 -3.44
C ARG A 80 -6.62 -8.30 -4.40
N HIS A 81 -6.85 -7.32 -5.27
CA HIS A 81 -8.01 -7.30 -6.19
C HIS A 81 -7.79 -8.06 -7.51
N ARG A 82 -6.56 -8.46 -7.83
CA ARG A 82 -6.28 -9.35 -8.98
C ARG A 82 -6.78 -10.78 -8.74
N ARG A 83 -7.02 -11.16 -7.49
CA ARG A 83 -7.60 -12.47 -7.15
C ARG A 83 -9.09 -12.47 -7.49
N LYS A 84 -9.59 -13.60 -8.04
CA LYS A 84 -11.03 -13.79 -8.32
C LYS A 84 -11.90 -13.52 -7.09
N ARG A 85 -11.41 -13.90 -5.91
CA ARG A 85 -11.98 -13.56 -4.61
C ARG A 85 -10.90 -12.86 -3.80
N PRO A 86 -10.99 -11.53 -3.62
CA PRO A 86 -10.06 -10.79 -2.77
C PRO A 86 -10.04 -11.41 -1.37
N LEU A 87 -8.83 -11.54 -0.79
CA LEU A 87 -8.73 -11.90 0.62
C LEU A 87 -9.32 -10.77 1.48
N SER A 88 -9.73 -11.10 2.72
CA SER A 88 -9.96 -10.06 3.72
C SER A 88 -8.68 -9.22 3.88
N PRO A 89 -8.79 -7.94 4.28
CA PRO A 89 -7.62 -7.10 4.48
C PRO A 89 -6.57 -7.73 5.40
N GLU A 90 -7.01 -8.38 6.47
CA GLU A 90 -6.15 -9.03 7.48
C GLU A 90 -5.44 -10.24 6.89
N ALA A 91 -6.16 -11.10 6.17
CA ALA A 91 -5.58 -12.27 5.51
C ALA A 91 -4.61 -11.86 4.39
N HIS A 92 -4.91 -10.78 3.66
CA HIS A 92 -4.01 -10.23 2.66
C HIS A 92 -2.74 -9.66 3.32
N ARG A 93 -2.88 -8.93 4.43
CA ARG A 93 -1.74 -8.41 5.21
C ARG A 93 -0.84 -9.53 5.70
N ALA A 94 -1.41 -10.57 6.33
CA ALA A 94 -0.65 -11.73 6.80
C ALA A 94 0.12 -12.42 5.65
N HIS A 95 -0.54 -12.62 4.51
CA HIS A 95 0.11 -13.17 3.32
C HIS A 95 1.27 -12.30 2.82
N VAL A 96 1.06 -10.98 2.69
CA VAL A 96 2.09 -10.04 2.25
C VAL A 96 3.28 -10.04 3.21
N GLN A 97 3.05 -10.00 4.52
CA GLN A 97 4.11 -10.03 5.54
C GLN A 97 4.93 -11.32 5.48
N GLN A 98 4.28 -12.47 5.35
CA GLN A 98 4.98 -13.75 5.16
C GLN A 98 5.86 -13.74 3.89
N ARG A 99 5.38 -13.13 2.81
CA ARG A 99 6.13 -13.02 1.55
C ARG A 99 7.28 -12.00 1.65
N MET A 100 7.10 -10.91 2.38
CA MET A 100 8.15 -9.93 2.69
C MET A 100 9.28 -10.58 3.48
N ALA A 101 8.96 -11.29 4.57
CA ALA A 101 9.94 -12.00 5.41
C ALA A 101 10.74 -13.05 4.63
N ALA A 102 10.10 -13.71 3.65
CA ALA A 102 10.78 -14.67 2.78
C ALA A 102 11.56 -14.02 1.61
N GLY A 103 11.58 -12.69 1.48
CA GLY A 103 12.19 -12.01 0.34
C GLY A 103 11.50 -12.30 -1.00
N ARG A 104 10.21 -12.66 -0.99
CA ARG A 104 9.42 -13.09 -2.18
C ARG A 104 8.26 -12.15 -2.51
N TRP A 105 8.40 -10.87 -2.14
CA TRP A 105 7.49 -9.77 -2.46
C TRP A 105 8.31 -8.58 -3.00
N LEU A 106 7.92 -7.33 -2.69
CA LEU A 106 8.72 -6.14 -3.03
C LEU A 106 10.08 -6.09 -2.29
N ALA A 107 10.24 -6.80 -1.17
CA ALA A 107 11.54 -6.92 -0.49
C ALA A 107 12.64 -7.47 -1.42
N ALA A 108 12.29 -8.34 -2.38
CA ALA A 108 13.25 -8.84 -3.38
C ALA A 108 13.81 -7.73 -4.28
N GLN A 109 13.03 -6.68 -4.49
CA GLN A 109 13.34 -5.57 -5.39
C GLN A 109 14.01 -4.40 -4.66
N ILE A 110 13.88 -4.34 -3.34
CA ILE A 110 14.56 -3.38 -2.48
C ILE A 110 15.81 -4.09 -1.97
N GLY A 111 16.96 -3.83 -2.59
CA GLY A 111 18.25 -4.44 -2.23
C GLY A 111 18.71 -4.22 -0.77
N ALA A 112 17.91 -3.57 0.06
CA ALA A 112 18.16 -3.29 1.47
C ALA A 112 16.87 -3.38 2.33
N TRP A 113 16.01 -4.39 2.11
CA TRP A 113 15.02 -4.79 3.13
C TRP A 113 15.51 -5.99 3.94
N VAL A 114 16.74 -5.87 4.42
CA VAL A 114 17.30 -6.70 5.49
C VAL A 114 17.66 -5.70 6.59
N GLN A 115 17.29 -6.00 7.83
CA GLN A 115 17.45 -5.17 9.05
C GLN A 115 16.24 -4.30 9.44
N ARG A 116 15.10 -4.94 9.71
CA ARG A 116 14.43 -4.70 11.00
C ARG A 116 14.12 -6.06 11.60
N VAL A 117 15.11 -6.58 12.33
CA VAL A 117 14.91 -7.54 13.42
C VAL A 117 14.52 -6.73 14.64
#